data_AF-A0A378N1W7-F1
#
_entry.id   AF-A0A378N1W7-F1
#
_cell.length_a   1.000
_cell.length_b   1.000
_cell.length_c   1.000
_cell.angle_alpha   90.00
_cell.angle_beta   90.00
_cell.angle_gamma   90.00
#
_symmetry.space_group_name_H-M   'P 1'
#
loop_
_entity.id
_entity.type
_entity.pdbx_description
1 polymer ?
#
loop_
_entity_poly.entity_id
_entity_poly.type
_entity_poly.pdbx_seq_one_letter_code
_entity_poly.pdbx_strand_id
1 'polypeptide(L)'
;MIDTTELQNNPQIAPLARPNDVQRGKFLSLTLINWNGFFARTFDLDDLVTTLSGGNGAGKSTTMAGFVTALIPDLTLLNFRNTTEAGSTAGSRDKGLYGKLKAGVCYAVLESFNSRGQRIITGVRLQQIVGRDKKVDIRSFSLQNIPQEQSIISLLTEQVGIRLECWR
;
A
#
# COMPACT_ATOMS: atom_id res chain seq x y z
N MET A 1 51.66 -8.30 43.24
CA MET A 1 50.64 -7.25 43.43
C MET A 1 50.28 -6.69 42.07
N ILE A 2 49.30 -7.29 41.40
CA ILE A 2 48.45 -6.63 40.41
C ILE A 2 47.09 -7.33 40.56
N ASP A 3 46.14 -6.61 41.17
CA ASP A 3 44.80 -7.11 41.48
C ASP A 3 43.98 -7.32 40.20
N THR A 4 43.54 -8.57 39.98
CA THR A 4 42.72 -8.99 38.84
C THR A 4 41.22 -8.71 39.02
N THR A 5 40.83 -7.87 39.97
CA THR A 5 39.43 -7.68 40.39
C THR A 5 38.67 -6.52 39.72
N GLU A 6 39.27 -5.76 38.79
CA GLU A 6 38.63 -4.54 38.25
C GLU A 6 38.05 -4.65 36.82
N LEU A 7 37.93 -5.84 36.23
CA LEU A 7 37.30 -5.99 34.90
C LEU A 7 35.80 -6.39 34.92
N GLN A 8 35.15 -6.41 36.09
CA GLN A 8 33.75 -6.86 36.24
C GLN A 8 32.71 -5.75 36.46
N ASN A 9 33.06 -4.47 36.37
CA ASN A 9 32.12 -3.36 36.60
C ASN A 9 31.92 -2.45 35.39
N ASN A 10 31.82 -3.02 34.18
CA ASN A 10 31.19 -2.27 33.09
C ASN A 10 29.67 -2.50 33.18
N PRO A 11 28.83 -1.48 33.45
CA PRO A 11 27.39 -1.66 33.35
C PRO A 11 27.10 -2.18 31.94
N GLN A 12 26.50 -3.36 31.85
CA GLN A 12 25.99 -3.84 30.57
C GLN A 12 25.00 -2.78 30.08
N ILE A 13 25.41 -2.01 29.08
CA ILE A 13 24.49 -1.17 28.32
C ILE A 13 23.52 -2.17 27.71
N ALA A 14 22.35 -2.30 28.33
CA ALA A 14 21.32 -3.21 27.87
C ALA A 14 21.13 -2.95 26.37
N PRO A 15 21.11 -3.98 25.51
CA PRO A 15 20.74 -3.76 24.13
C PRO A 15 19.34 -3.14 24.16
N LEU A 16 19.21 -1.95 23.56
CA LEU A 16 17.93 -1.29 23.34
C LEU A 16 17.03 -2.28 22.60
N ALA A 17 16.15 -2.93 23.36
CA ALA A 17 15.28 -4.04 22.99
C ALA A 17 15.97 -5.40 22.72
N ARG A 18 15.53 -6.41 23.50
CA ARG A 18 15.78 -7.83 23.17
C ARG A 18 14.99 -8.16 21.90
N PRO A 19 15.55 -8.90 20.92
CA PRO A 19 14.87 -9.22 19.66
C PRO A 19 13.50 -9.93 19.80
N ASN A 20 13.26 -10.55 20.96
CA ASN A 20 12.06 -11.34 21.23
C ASN A 20 10.92 -10.58 21.91
N ASP A 21 11.11 -9.32 22.33
CA ASP A 21 10.09 -8.52 23.05
C ASP A 21 9.49 -7.38 22.21
N VAL A 22 9.92 -7.21 20.95
CA VAL A 22 9.39 -6.16 20.08
C VAL A 22 8.37 -6.75 19.13
N GLN A 23 7.10 -6.42 19.34
CA GLN A 23 6.05 -6.69 18.37
C GLN A 23 6.42 -5.97 17.07
N ARG A 24 6.70 -6.72 16.00
CA ARG A 24 7.01 -6.12 14.69
C ARG A 24 5.73 -5.55 14.10
N GLY A 25 5.87 -4.40 13.44
CA GLY A 25 4.78 -3.87 12.64
C GLY A 25 4.46 -4.80 11.47
N LYS A 26 3.19 -4.87 11.10
CA LYS A 26 2.69 -5.76 10.06
C LYS A 26 1.72 -5.03 9.14
N PHE A 27 1.75 -5.38 7.85
CA PHE A 27 0.70 -4.98 6.93
C PHE A 27 -0.51 -5.89 7.14
N LEU A 28 -1.68 -5.29 7.29
CA LEU A 28 -2.94 -6.01 7.50
C LEU A 28 -3.67 -6.23 6.18
N SER A 29 -3.76 -5.18 5.36
CA SER A 29 -4.55 -5.23 4.14
C SER A 29 -4.07 -4.21 3.12
N LEU A 30 -4.40 -4.50 1.85
CA LEU A 30 -4.29 -3.59 0.73
C LEU A 30 -5.69 -3.33 0.18
N THR A 31 -6.13 -2.08 0.19
CA THR A 31 -7.39 -1.65 -0.44
C THR A 31 -7.11 -0.92 -1.75
N LEU A 32 -7.75 -1.37 -2.82
CA LEU A 32 -7.73 -0.76 -4.14
C LEU A 32 -9.12 -0.23 -4.50
N ILE A 33 -9.19 1.04 -4.87
CA ILE A 33 -10.42 1.72 -5.25
C ILE A 33 -10.27 2.32 -6.64
N ASN A 34 -11.24 2.02 -7.50
CA ASN A 34 -11.36 2.47 -8.88
C ASN A 34 -10.17 2.08 -9.79
N TRP A 35 -9.62 0.90 -9.58
CA TRP A 35 -8.61 0.29 -10.46
C TRP A 35 -9.28 -0.52 -11.58
N ASN A 36 -8.56 -0.75 -12.66
CA ASN A 36 -9.04 -1.62 -13.74
C ASN A 36 -9.16 -3.06 -13.21
N GLY A 37 -10.37 -3.61 -13.23
CA GLY A 37 -10.72 -4.89 -12.59
C GLY A 37 -11.18 -4.79 -11.14
N PHE A 38 -11.05 -3.63 -10.46
CA PHE A 38 -11.44 -3.46 -9.06
C PHE A 38 -12.12 -2.11 -8.83
N PHE A 39 -13.44 -2.09 -8.64
CA PHE A 39 -14.13 -0.86 -8.23
C PHE A 39 -13.81 -0.50 -6.77
N ALA A 40 -13.95 -1.44 -5.85
CA ALA A 40 -13.47 -1.32 -4.48
C ALA A 40 -13.21 -2.74 -3.95
N ARG A 41 -11.95 -3.05 -3.61
CA ARG A 41 -11.55 -4.38 -3.14
C ARG A 41 -10.48 -4.23 -2.07
N THR A 42 -10.68 -4.90 -0.94
CA THR A 42 -9.65 -5.08 0.09
C THR A 42 -9.08 -6.49 -0.02
N PHE A 43 -7.77 -6.60 0.08
CA PHE A 43 -7.02 -7.84 0.12
C PHE A 43 -6.33 -7.92 1.48
N ASP A 44 -6.74 -8.89 2.29
CA ASP A 44 -6.09 -9.14 3.57
C ASP A 44 -4.73 -9.81 3.33
N LEU A 45 -3.74 -9.38 4.09
CA LEU A 45 -2.37 -9.85 4.02
C LEU A 45 -2.12 -10.79 5.20
N ASP A 46 -1.72 -12.01 4.87
CA ASP A 46 -1.30 -13.00 5.84
C ASP A 46 0.05 -12.64 6.48
N ASP A 47 0.25 -13.11 7.72
CA ASP A 47 1.46 -12.90 8.50
C ASP A 47 2.73 -13.43 7.84
N LEU A 48 2.60 -14.48 7.03
CA LEU A 48 3.73 -15.16 6.39
C LEU A 48 3.74 -14.91 4.89
N VAL A 49 2.74 -15.43 4.18
CA VAL A 49 2.72 -15.42 2.72
C VAL A 49 1.29 -15.27 2.21
N THR A 50 1.07 -14.22 1.41
CA THR A 50 -0.18 -14.05 0.67
C THR A 50 0.03 -14.41 -0.80
N THR A 51 -0.73 -15.38 -1.31
CA THR A 51 -0.66 -15.79 -2.71
C THR A 51 -1.81 -15.16 -3.51
N LEU A 52 -1.49 -14.48 -4.61
CA LEU A 52 -2.47 -14.02 -5.59
C LEU A 52 -2.65 -15.10 -6.66
N SER A 53 -3.75 -15.84 -6.63
CA SER A 53 -4.10 -16.86 -7.63
C SER A 53 -5.22 -16.38 -8.56
N GLY A 54 -5.32 -16.98 -9.75
CA GLY A 54 -6.35 -16.66 -10.75
C GLY A 54 -5.85 -16.69 -12.19
N GLY A 55 -6.77 -16.63 -13.16
CA GLY A 55 -6.45 -16.65 -14.58
C GLY A 55 -5.72 -15.40 -15.11
N ASN A 56 -5.36 -15.41 -16.39
CA ASN A 56 -4.81 -14.23 -17.06
C ASN A 56 -5.87 -13.10 -17.08
N GLY A 57 -5.44 -11.87 -16.81
CA GLY A 57 -6.34 -10.72 -16.73
C GLY A 57 -7.13 -10.59 -15.42
N ALA A 58 -7.00 -11.51 -14.46
CA ALA A 58 -7.71 -11.46 -13.17
C ALA A 58 -7.29 -10.28 -12.24
N GLY A 59 -6.34 -9.44 -12.68
CA GLY A 59 -5.90 -8.27 -11.91
C GLY A 59 -4.75 -8.53 -10.92
N LYS A 60 -4.15 -9.73 -10.88
CA LYS A 60 -3.02 -10.05 -9.98
C LYS A 60 -1.86 -9.03 -10.05
N SER A 61 -1.38 -8.76 -11.27
CA SER A 61 -0.31 -7.77 -11.49
C SER A 61 -0.77 -6.35 -11.19
N THR A 62 -2.07 -6.07 -11.30
CA THR A 62 -2.67 -4.79 -10.92
C THR A 62 -2.67 -4.63 -9.40
N THR A 63 -2.98 -5.70 -8.66
CA THR A 63 -2.88 -5.74 -7.20
C THR A 63 -1.46 -5.45 -6.74
N MET A 64 -0.48 -6.12 -7.34
CA MET A 64 0.93 -5.88 -7.03
C MET A 64 1.36 -4.46 -7.40
N ALA A 65 0.90 -3.93 -8.54
CA ALA A 65 1.19 -2.56 -8.93
C ALA A 65 0.65 -1.54 -7.92
N GLY A 66 -0.58 -1.73 -7.45
CA GLY A 66 -1.17 -0.90 -6.39
C GLY A 66 -0.38 -0.94 -5.09
N PHE A 67 0.05 -2.13 -4.67
CA PHE A 67 0.90 -2.30 -3.49
C PHE A 67 2.23 -1.55 -3.59
N VAL A 68 2.98 -1.73 -4.68
CA VAL A 68 4.26 -1.03 -4.90
C VAL A 68 4.05 0.48 -4.99
N THR A 69 2.98 0.92 -5.65
CA THR A 69 2.67 2.35 -5.79
C THR A 69 2.34 3.00 -4.46
N ALA A 70 1.65 2.30 -3.55
CA ALA A 70 1.39 2.78 -2.20
C ALA A 70 2.64 2.86 -1.33
N LEU A 71 3.60 1.94 -1.53
CA LEU A 71 4.90 1.97 -0.84
C LEU A 71 5.84 3.06 -1.38
N ILE A 72 5.88 3.21 -2.70
CA ILE A 72 6.82 4.10 -3.40
C ILE A 72 6.00 4.98 -4.36
N PRO A 73 5.46 6.10 -3.88
CA PRO A 73 4.63 7.01 -4.68
C PRO A 73 5.45 7.89 -5.63
N ASP A 74 6.47 7.32 -6.28
CA ASP A 74 7.40 8.05 -7.15
C ASP A 74 7.33 7.55 -8.58
N LEU A 75 6.72 8.35 -9.46
CA LEU A 75 6.61 8.04 -10.87
C LEU A 75 7.96 7.88 -11.57
N THR A 76 9.06 8.46 -11.07
CA THR A 76 10.39 8.31 -11.67
C THR A 76 10.90 6.88 -11.56
N LEU A 77 10.55 6.18 -10.49
CA LEU A 77 10.96 4.81 -10.19
C LEU A 77 9.94 3.77 -10.67
N LEU A 78 8.66 4.10 -10.65
CA LEU A 78 7.60 3.16 -11.03
C LEU A 78 7.59 2.90 -12.54
N ASN A 79 7.85 1.65 -12.93
CA ASN A 79 7.76 1.19 -14.31
C ASN A 79 7.25 -0.26 -14.36
N PHE A 80 5.96 -0.41 -14.66
CA PHE A 80 5.29 -1.70 -14.71
C PHE A 80 5.35 -2.28 -16.12
N ARG A 81 6.43 -3.01 -16.41
CA ARG A 81 6.60 -3.71 -17.68
C ARG A 81 5.92 -5.08 -17.68
N ASN A 82 5.60 -5.56 -18.87
CA ASN A 82 5.16 -6.93 -19.05
C ASN A 82 6.28 -7.90 -18.67
N THR A 83 5.91 -9.08 -18.16
CA THR A 83 6.87 -10.11 -17.74
C THR A 83 7.75 -10.60 -18.90
N THR A 84 7.24 -10.56 -20.14
CA THR A 84 7.97 -10.92 -21.36
C THR A 84 9.04 -9.92 -21.76
N GLU A 85 9.01 -8.70 -21.20
CA GLU A 85 9.93 -7.60 -21.51
C GLU A 85 10.95 -7.34 -20.39
N ALA A 86 11.08 -8.29 -19.45
CA ALA A 86 12.05 -8.23 -18.36
C ALA A 86 13.48 -8.06 -18.92
N GLY A 87 14.14 -6.96 -18.59
CA GLY A 87 15.51 -6.65 -19.05
C GLY A 87 15.61 -5.71 -20.26
N SER A 88 14.50 -5.31 -20.87
CA SER A 88 14.52 -4.30 -21.94
C SER A 88 14.99 -2.94 -21.42
N THR A 89 15.96 -2.30 -22.08
CA THR A 89 16.37 -0.90 -21.80
C THR A 89 15.49 0.13 -22.49
N ALA A 90 14.51 -0.32 -23.28
CA ALA A 90 13.55 0.57 -23.93
C ALA A 90 12.72 1.34 -22.88
N GLY A 91 12.94 2.65 -22.80
CA GLY A 91 12.08 3.55 -22.04
C GLY A 91 10.72 3.61 -22.70
N SER A 92 9.77 2.78 -22.26
CA SER A 92 8.37 2.95 -22.66
C SER A 92 7.86 4.29 -22.12
N ARG A 93 7.22 5.10 -22.98
CA ARG A 93 6.56 6.34 -22.57
C ARG A 93 5.41 6.07 -21.60
N ASP A 94 4.78 4.91 -21.73
CA ASP A 94 3.79 4.39 -20.79
C ASP A 94 4.49 3.59 -19.71
N LYS A 95 4.46 4.09 -18.48
CA LYS A 95 5.03 3.42 -17.29
C LYS A 95 4.16 2.24 -16.82
N GLY A 96 3.12 1.87 -17.57
CA GLY A 96 2.25 0.74 -17.32
C GLY A 96 1.23 0.95 -16.19
N LEU A 97 1.25 2.12 -15.54
CA LEU A 97 0.32 2.48 -14.46
C LEU A 97 -0.99 3.06 -15.01
N TYR A 98 -0.94 3.87 -16.08
CA TYR A 98 -2.12 4.55 -16.62
C TYR A 98 -3.24 3.58 -16.98
N GLY A 99 -2.94 2.53 -17.76
CA GLY A 99 -3.92 1.52 -18.18
C GLY A 99 -4.45 0.60 -17.06
N LYS A 100 -3.83 0.65 -15.88
CA LYS A 100 -4.28 -0.08 -14.68
C LYS A 100 -5.30 0.70 -13.86
N LEU A 101 -5.49 1.99 -14.14
CA LEU A 101 -6.45 2.86 -13.46
C LEU A 101 -7.69 3.05 -14.34
N LYS A 102 -8.83 3.36 -13.71
CA LYS A 102 -10.01 3.86 -14.41
C LYS A 102 -10.00 5.39 -14.43
N ALA A 103 -10.90 5.98 -15.21
CA ALA A 103 -11.13 7.42 -15.18
C ALA A 103 -11.65 7.86 -13.80
N GLY A 104 -11.28 9.07 -13.39
CA GLY A 104 -11.63 9.64 -12.10
C GLY A 104 -10.55 9.46 -11.04
N VAL A 105 -10.97 9.48 -9.77
CA VAL A 105 -10.07 9.33 -8.62
C VAL A 105 -9.91 7.85 -8.30
N CYS A 106 -8.68 7.42 -8.10
CA CYS A 106 -8.32 6.07 -7.69
C CYS A 106 -7.53 6.13 -6.38
N TYR A 107 -7.60 5.06 -5.60
CA TYR A 107 -6.83 4.93 -4.36
C TYR A 107 -6.12 3.59 -4.30
N ALA A 108 -4.89 3.58 -3.81
CA ALA A 108 -4.24 2.38 -3.28
C ALA A 108 -3.80 2.67 -1.85
N VAL A 109 -4.23 1.82 -0.92
CA VAL A 109 -4.14 2.09 0.52
C VAL A 109 -3.64 0.85 1.23
N LEU A 110 -2.60 1.03 2.03
CA LEU A 110 -2.01 0.05 2.92
C LEU A 110 -2.44 0.31 4.34
N GLU A 111 -2.99 -0.72 4.95
CA GLU A 111 -3.28 -0.77 6.35
C GLU A 111 -2.16 -1.51 7.07
N SER A 112 -1.70 -0.96 8.19
CA SER A 112 -0.65 -1.57 8.99
C SER A 112 -0.83 -1.30 10.47
N PHE A 113 -0.29 -2.20 11.30
CA PHE A 113 -0.02 -1.91 12.70
C PHE A 113 1.47 -1.62 12.87
N ASN A 114 1.79 -0.58 13.63
CA ASN A 114 3.17 -0.37 14.07
C ASN A 114 3.50 -1.23 15.30
N SER A 115 4.74 -1.17 15.77
CA SER A 115 5.19 -1.89 16.96
C SER A 115 4.56 -1.43 18.27
N ARG A 116 3.77 -0.35 18.25
CA ARG A 116 3.02 0.19 19.39
C ARG A 116 1.54 -0.22 19.36
N GLY A 117 1.15 -1.11 18.44
CA GLY A 117 -0.25 -1.51 18.26
C GLY A 117 -1.15 -0.42 17.69
N GLN A 118 -0.58 0.63 17.08
CA GLN A 118 -1.36 1.72 16.48
C GLN A 118 -1.68 1.39 15.03
N ARG A 119 -2.96 1.52 14.66
CA ARG A 119 -3.43 1.38 13.28
C ARG A 119 -2.96 2.60 12.47
N ILE A 120 -2.15 2.33 11.45
CA ILE A 120 -1.65 3.34 10.51
C ILE A 120 -2.15 2.96 9.11
N ILE A 121 -2.86 3.91 8.51
CA ILE A 121 -3.34 3.78 7.14
C ILE A 121 -2.51 4.73 6.29
N THR A 122 -1.79 4.19 5.31
CA THR A 122 -1.00 4.97 4.35
C THR A 122 -1.51 4.70 2.96
N GLY A 123 -1.48 5.69 2.07
CA GLY A 123 -1.98 5.45 0.73
C GLY A 123 -1.64 6.54 -0.25
N VAL A 124 -2.11 6.32 -1.46
CA VAL A 124 -1.92 7.21 -2.59
C VAL A 124 -3.25 7.47 -3.27
N ARG A 125 -3.52 8.73 -3.56
CA ARG A 125 -4.53 9.15 -4.51
C ARG A 125 -3.89 9.18 -5.89
N LEU A 126 -4.47 8.45 -6.83
CA LEU A 126 -4.08 8.48 -8.23
C LEU A 126 -5.19 9.09 -9.07
N GLN A 127 -4.81 9.80 -10.13
CA GLN A 127 -5.77 10.30 -11.10
C GLN A 127 -5.14 10.36 -12.49
N GLN A 128 -5.84 9.84 -13.49
CA GLN A 128 -5.42 9.97 -14.89
C GLN A 128 -5.54 11.43 -15.32
N ILE A 129 -4.46 11.98 -15.89
CA ILE A 129 -4.46 13.32 -16.46
C ILE A 129 -4.89 13.21 -17.93
N VAL A 130 -6.12 13.63 -18.21
CA VAL A 130 -6.67 13.63 -19.57
C VAL A 130 -5.82 14.53 -20.48
N GLY A 131 -5.50 14.03 -21.68
CA GLY A 131 -4.82 14.80 -22.71
C GLY A 131 -3.31 15.02 -22.52
N ARG A 132 -2.67 14.39 -21.53
CA ARG A 132 -1.22 14.48 -21.31
C ARG A 132 -0.50 13.14 -21.38
N ASP A 133 -0.36 12.57 -22.58
CA ASP A 133 0.49 11.40 -22.89
C ASP A 133 0.47 10.30 -21.81
N LYS A 134 -0.73 9.85 -21.43
CA LYS A 134 -0.95 8.81 -20.41
C LYS A 134 -0.29 9.11 -19.05
N LYS A 135 -0.18 10.37 -18.66
CA LYS A 135 0.34 10.78 -17.35
C LYS A 135 -0.68 10.52 -16.24
N VAL A 136 -0.15 10.14 -15.08
CA VAL A 136 -0.91 9.93 -13.84
C VAL A 136 -0.44 10.97 -12.81
N ASP A 137 -1.38 11.58 -12.10
CA ASP A 137 -1.11 12.37 -10.88
C ASP A 137 -1.06 11.42 -9.69
N ILE A 138 -0.08 11.56 -8.80
CA ILE A 138 0.05 10.78 -7.57
C ILE A 138 0.20 11.74 -6.39
N ARG A 139 -0.62 11.55 -5.35
CA ARG A 139 -0.48 12.24 -4.07
C ARG A 139 -0.56 11.26 -2.92
N SER A 140 0.51 11.18 -2.13
CA SER A 140 0.56 10.37 -0.92
C SER A 140 -0.21 11.02 0.22
N PHE A 141 -0.80 10.20 1.09
CA PHE A 141 -1.43 10.63 2.32
C PHE A 141 -1.28 9.57 3.42
N SER A 142 -1.50 9.98 4.67
CA SER A 142 -1.54 9.08 5.82
C SER A 142 -2.71 9.45 6.72
N LEU A 143 -3.40 8.45 7.25
CA LEU A 143 -4.47 8.57 8.23
C LEU A 143 -4.06 7.78 9.48
N GLN A 144 -4.24 8.40 10.63
CA GLN A 144 -3.95 7.82 11.93
C GLN A 144 -5.16 7.98 12.84
N ASN A 145 -5.23 7.18 13.91
CA ASN A 145 -6.32 7.22 14.88
C ASN A 145 -7.71 6.92 14.27
N ILE A 146 -7.75 6.07 13.25
CA ILE A 146 -9.01 5.57 12.68
C ILE A 146 -9.44 4.32 13.48
N PRO A 147 -10.68 4.26 14.02
CA PRO A 147 -11.19 3.09 14.74
C PRO A 147 -11.09 1.83 13.89
N GLN A 148 -10.71 0.69 14.48
CA GLN A 148 -10.42 -0.55 13.74
C GLN A 148 -11.65 -1.08 12.99
N GLU A 149 -12.84 -0.84 13.52
CA GLU A 149 -14.12 -1.27 12.95
C GLU A 149 -14.46 -0.51 11.65
N GLN A 150 -13.83 0.65 11.43
CA GLN A 150 -14.06 1.45 10.24
C GLN A 150 -13.35 0.83 9.03
N SER A 151 -14.13 0.49 8.01
CA SER A 151 -13.63 0.05 6.70
C SER A 151 -12.98 1.20 5.93
N ILE A 152 -11.84 0.90 5.28
CA ILE A 152 -11.10 1.84 4.44
C ILE A 152 -11.94 2.27 3.23
N ILE A 153 -12.73 1.36 2.65
CA ILE A 153 -13.59 1.67 1.50
C ILE A 153 -14.61 2.73 1.91
N SER A 154 -15.29 2.54 3.05
CA SER A 154 -16.28 3.50 3.55
C SER A 154 -15.65 4.83 3.99
N LEU A 155 -14.37 4.83 4.36
CA LEU A 155 -13.65 6.07 4.72
C LEU A 155 -13.34 6.94 3.49
N LEU A 156 -13.10 6.31 2.34
CA LEU A 156 -12.64 6.98 1.11
C LEU A 156 -13.70 7.10 0.02
N THR A 157 -14.87 6.49 0.22
CA THR A 157 -15.99 6.54 -0.72
C THR A 157 -17.25 6.95 0.01
N GLU A 158 -18.04 7.78 -0.68
CA GLU A 158 -19.38 8.10 -0.23
C GLU A 158 -20.33 7.02 -0.75
N GLN A 159 -21.12 6.42 0.15
CA GLN A 159 -22.23 5.57 -0.26
C GLN A 159 -23.38 6.47 -0.69
N VAL A 160 -23.57 6.63 -1.99
CA VAL A 160 -24.76 7.29 -2.53
C VAL A 160 -25.93 6.31 -2.42
N GLY A 161 -26.59 6.34 -1.26
CA GLY A 161 -27.86 5.65 -1.03
C GLY A 161 -28.97 6.27 -1.88
N ILE A 162 -29.86 5.41 -2.36
CA ILE A 162 -31.01 5.64 -3.26
C ILE A 162 -31.61 7.05 -3.10
N ARG A 163 -31.68 7.78 -4.23
CA ARG A 163 -32.56 8.93 -4.41
C ARG A 163 -33.97 8.48 -4.04
N LEU A 164 -34.46 8.85 -2.86
CA LEU A 164 -35.89 8.84 -2.58
C LEU A 164 -36.49 9.83 -3.59
N GLU A 165 -36.93 9.30 -4.73
CA GLU A 165 -37.91 9.99 -5.57
C GLU A 165 -39.17 10.10 -4.73
N CYS A 166 -39.22 11.13 -3.88
CA CYS A 166 -40.46 11.64 -3.35
C CYS A 166 -41.14 12.33 -4.54
N TRP A 167 -41.81 11.53 -5.37
CA TRP A 167 -42.82 12.03 -6.29
C TRP A 167 -43.88 12.75 -5.42
N ARG A 168 -43.93 14.08 -5.54
CA ARG A 168 -45.08 14.90 -5.19
C ARG A 168 -45.71 15.37 -6.48
#